data_AF-A0A3L7X7X5-F1
#
_entry.id   AF-A0A3L7X7X5-F1
#
_cell.length_a   1.000
_cell.length_b   1.000
_cell.length_c   1.000
_cell.angle_alpha   90.00
_cell.angle_beta   90.00
_cell.angle_gamma   90.00
#
_symmetry.space_group_name_H-M   'P 1'
#
loop_
_entity.id
_entity.type
_entity.pdbx_description
1 polymer ?
#
loop_
_entity_poly.entity_id
_entity_poly.type
_entity_poly.pdbx_seq_one_letter_code
_entity_poly.pdbx_strand_id
1 'polypeptide(L)'
;MTSKRWSSTTKIIVTSLLALLAVILLITFRTMIRPTIVALLLTFILHQPVNWTQARTGWSRGASVAGVYLFLILLLIITPVAFLPRLIESLQSLSTALGTLVESLQSAALGPLIQFGGYELSLDSLFQQMGTLIQDVLSPAAAGALGFALSLTTTVLSTVYVLVLGFWLLKDIHILQRTLLNFVPIEYREDVRRLGLEFSAIWFAFLRGQFVLGMVVGVMTWIAMGIVGQPNAAGFALLAALMIFLPTIGPAISSTIGTLYALFQGSAWLPVNNLVFALIVTGLYSFIDQIVSVYLIPRLVGRRVNLHPAVTFTGVISGMLIFGFLGVLLIIPTIASVRTLLAYVVHKLRDEEPFESGYTQSDVRIPGLIAGHRIHAIIFDLDGVLTELDFSLADQFSDRLRWTDRFWPAELRRRNLRRLLLKMEGLVNWWISILLWVQLYDDLERMTGFLNRARAFPAADQLTVRSGVLEMLSELSHTYQLGLLTARPRAEVDCFLKKAGLPVTLFGVIAAQDDPRSSTSPSESFAQSVKALGVTASEVLMVGDSEWKLRPAQASGAVRCAVLSPQTVESDFAGADLTISNVTELREWL
;
A
#
# COMPACT_ATOMS: atom_id res chain seq x y z
N MET A 1 57.26 6.83 1.17
CA MET A 1 57.31 7.42 2.53
C MET A 1 55.98 7.15 3.22
N THR A 2 55.95 6.28 4.23
CA THR A 2 54.73 6.01 5.00
C THR A 2 54.58 7.05 6.11
N SER A 3 53.47 7.78 6.09
CA SER A 3 53.11 8.78 7.11
C SER A 3 53.14 8.20 8.54
N LYS A 4 53.55 9.01 9.53
CA LYS A 4 53.54 8.62 10.95
C LYS A 4 52.09 8.35 11.40
N ARG A 5 51.85 7.20 12.02
CA ARG A 5 50.56 6.84 12.60
C ARG A 5 50.26 7.75 13.80
N TRP A 6 49.03 8.27 13.87
CA TRP A 6 48.58 9.10 14.99
C TRP A 6 48.35 8.28 16.26
N SER A 7 48.65 8.86 17.41
CA SER A 7 48.30 8.30 18.72
C SER A 7 46.78 8.28 18.93
N SER A 8 46.27 7.41 19.81
CA SER A 8 44.84 7.34 20.13
C SER A 8 44.30 8.67 20.66
N THR A 9 45.08 9.39 21.48
CA THR A 9 44.73 10.72 21.98
C THR A 9 44.62 11.74 20.85
N THR A 10 45.57 11.73 19.89
CA THR A 10 45.51 12.60 18.71
C THR A 10 44.28 12.30 17.87
N LYS A 11 43.94 11.02 17.66
CA LYS A 11 42.73 10.62 16.93
C LYS A 11 41.47 11.17 17.60
N ILE A 12 41.34 10.98 18.92
CA ILE A 12 40.17 11.46 19.70
C ILE A 12 40.05 12.99 19.61
N ILE A 13 41.14 13.73 19.84
CA ILE A 13 41.13 15.21 19.76
C ILE A 13 40.69 15.68 18.38
N VAL A 14 41.28 15.10 17.31
CA VAL A 14 40.94 15.48 15.94
C VAL A 14 39.50 15.12 15.59
N THR A 15 39.02 13.94 15.97
CA THR A 15 37.62 13.54 15.71
C THR A 15 36.63 14.43 16.47
N SER A 16 36.94 14.78 17.73
CA SER A 16 36.08 15.69 18.53
C SER A 16 36.07 17.11 17.96
N LEU A 17 37.22 17.62 17.51
CA LEU A 17 37.31 18.94 16.87
C LEU A 17 36.54 18.96 15.53
N LEU A 18 36.65 17.89 14.73
CA LEU A 18 35.89 17.74 13.49
C LEU A 18 34.38 17.64 13.75
N ALA A 19 33.96 16.92 14.79
CA ALA A 19 32.56 16.83 15.21
C ALA A 19 32.03 18.19 15.66
N LEU A 20 32.79 18.94 16.48
CA LEU A 20 32.44 20.29 16.91
C LEU A 20 32.32 21.25 15.72
N LEU A 21 33.30 21.22 14.80
CA LEU A 21 33.27 22.01 13.57
C LEU A 21 32.03 21.68 12.74
N ALA A 22 31.68 20.40 12.59
CA ALA A 22 30.47 19.98 11.88
C ALA A 22 29.20 20.54 12.54
N VAL A 23 29.10 20.52 13.87
CA VAL A 23 27.97 21.11 14.61
C VAL A 23 27.89 22.63 14.39
N ILE A 24 29.02 23.35 14.48
CA ILE A 24 29.07 24.79 14.23
C ILE A 24 28.60 25.10 12.81
N LEU A 25 29.12 24.38 11.80
CA LEU A 25 28.71 24.54 10.41
C LEU A 25 27.21 24.27 10.22
N LEU A 26 26.64 23.23 10.85
CA LEU A 26 25.20 22.94 10.78
C LEU A 26 24.34 24.07 11.36
N ILE A 27 24.79 24.69 12.45
CA ILE A 27 24.09 25.84 13.06
C ILE A 27 24.20 27.07 12.15
N THR A 28 25.40 27.37 11.64
CA THR A 28 25.66 28.51 10.76
C THR A 28 24.88 28.41 9.43
N PHE A 29 24.85 27.22 8.83
CA PHE A 29 24.18 26.98 7.54
C PHE A 29 22.76 26.42 7.68
N ARG A 30 22.10 26.62 8.83
CA ARG A 30 20.74 26.14 9.10
C ARG A 30 19.73 26.54 8.02
N THR A 31 19.88 27.72 7.43
CA THR A 31 19.00 28.22 6.36
C THR A 31 19.09 27.39 5.08
N MET A 32 20.24 26.75 4.82
CA MET A 32 20.47 25.91 3.64
C MET A 32 20.00 24.46 3.84
N ILE A 33 19.68 24.04 5.06
CA ILE A 33 19.23 22.66 5.34
C ILE A 33 17.95 22.33 4.56
N ARG A 34 16.94 23.21 4.63
CA ARG A 34 15.65 23.00 3.94
C ARG A 34 15.81 22.84 2.42
N PRO A 35 16.44 23.77 1.68
CA PRO A 35 16.63 23.60 0.25
C PRO A 35 17.57 22.41 -0.08
N THR A 36 18.52 22.06 0.80
CA THR A 36 19.35 20.84 0.61
C THR A 36 18.50 19.57 0.68
N ILE A 37 17.58 19.46 1.64
CA ILE A 37 16.65 18.33 1.73
C ILE A 37 15.78 18.25 0.48
N VAL A 38 15.27 19.37 -0.02
CA VAL A 38 14.49 19.41 -1.27
C VAL A 38 15.34 18.96 -2.46
N ALA A 39 16.61 19.38 -2.56
CA ALA A 39 17.52 18.93 -3.62
C ALA A 39 17.81 17.43 -3.56
N LEU A 40 17.97 16.87 -2.35
CA LEU A 40 18.14 15.43 -2.15
C LEU A 40 16.88 14.65 -2.56
N LEU A 41 15.70 15.14 -2.16
CA LEU A 41 14.42 14.55 -2.55
C LEU A 41 14.20 14.62 -4.07
N LEU A 42 14.51 15.76 -4.68
CA LEU A 42 14.44 15.92 -6.13
C LEU A 42 15.39 14.93 -6.82
N THR A 43 16.63 14.82 -6.35
CA THR A 43 17.62 13.85 -6.83
C THR A 43 17.07 12.43 -6.75
N PHE A 44 16.48 12.07 -5.62
CA PHE A 44 15.91 10.75 -5.39
C PHE A 44 14.76 10.44 -6.37
N ILE A 45 13.82 11.38 -6.56
CA ILE A 45 12.68 11.22 -7.47
C ILE A 45 13.13 11.14 -8.93
N LEU A 46 14.07 11.99 -9.35
CA LEU A 46 14.55 12.04 -10.74
C LEU A 46 15.51 10.90 -11.09
N HIS A 47 16.02 10.16 -10.11
CA HIS A 47 16.91 9.04 -10.32
C HIS A 47 16.34 7.98 -11.27
N GLN A 48 15.06 7.62 -11.10
CA GLN A 48 14.43 6.60 -11.92
C GLN A 48 14.15 7.07 -13.36
N PRO A 49 13.58 8.27 -13.61
CA PRO A 49 13.51 8.84 -14.95
C PRO A 49 14.87 8.89 -15.66
N VAL A 50 15.94 9.29 -14.97
CA VAL A 50 17.29 9.35 -15.55
C VAL A 50 17.81 7.97 -15.93
N ASN A 51 17.64 6.96 -15.07
CA ASN A 51 18.08 5.60 -15.40
C ASN A 51 17.24 5.01 -16.54
N TRP A 52 15.95 5.32 -16.61
CA TRP A 52 15.07 4.90 -17.69
C TRP A 52 15.44 5.57 -19.02
N THR A 53 15.72 6.88 -19.03
CA THR A 53 16.18 7.56 -20.25
C THR A 53 17.53 7.01 -20.69
N GLN A 54 18.49 6.87 -19.77
CA GLN A 54 19.80 6.30 -20.05
C GLN A 54 19.70 4.89 -20.66
N ALA A 55 18.85 4.02 -20.09
CA ALA A 55 18.66 2.66 -20.59
C ALA A 55 17.97 2.59 -21.97
N ARG A 56 17.11 3.56 -22.29
CA ARG A 56 16.36 3.60 -23.56
C ARG A 56 17.11 4.31 -24.69
N THR A 57 17.90 5.34 -24.40
CA THR A 57 18.58 6.16 -25.41
C THR A 57 20.06 5.83 -25.56
N GLY A 58 20.67 5.15 -24.58
CA GLY A 58 22.12 4.90 -24.53
C GLY A 58 22.96 6.16 -24.26
N TRP A 59 22.33 7.27 -23.86
CA TRP A 59 23.05 8.52 -23.58
C TRP A 59 24.00 8.41 -22.40
N SER A 60 25.05 9.24 -22.38
CA SER A 60 25.90 9.37 -21.19
C SER A 60 25.05 9.84 -20.00
N ARG A 61 25.48 9.50 -18.77
CA ARG A 61 24.72 9.87 -17.57
C ARG A 61 24.50 11.39 -17.46
N GLY A 62 25.52 12.18 -17.76
CA GLY A 62 25.41 13.64 -17.77
C GLY A 62 24.37 14.16 -18.77
N ALA A 63 24.34 13.61 -20.00
CA ALA A 63 23.34 13.97 -21.01
C ALA A 63 21.92 13.53 -20.60
N SER A 64 21.79 12.36 -20.00
CA SER A 64 20.50 11.85 -19.49
C SER A 64 19.95 12.73 -18.36
N VAL A 65 20.81 13.15 -17.42
CA VAL A 65 20.45 14.09 -16.36
C VAL A 65 20.07 15.45 -16.94
N ALA A 66 20.86 16.00 -17.86
CA ALA A 66 20.55 17.27 -18.51
C ALA A 66 19.23 17.24 -19.26
N GLY A 67 18.94 16.17 -20.00
CA GLY A 67 17.66 15.99 -20.70
C GLY A 67 16.46 15.93 -19.75
N VAL A 68 16.57 15.17 -18.66
CA VAL A 68 15.51 15.09 -17.63
C VAL A 68 15.32 16.43 -16.91
N TYR A 69 16.40 17.15 -16.58
CA TYR A 69 16.31 18.48 -15.98
C TYR A 69 15.72 19.51 -16.94
N LEU A 70 16.06 19.47 -18.22
CA LEU A 70 15.47 20.34 -19.23
C LEU A 70 13.96 20.09 -19.34
N PHE A 71 13.55 18.82 -19.39
CA PHE A 71 12.15 18.44 -19.37
C PHE A 71 11.45 18.91 -18.08
N LEU A 72 12.10 18.76 -16.91
CA LEU A 72 11.56 19.26 -15.64
C LEU A 72 11.39 20.78 -15.64
N ILE A 73 12.37 21.54 -16.13
CA ILE A 73 12.29 23.00 -16.23
C ILE A 73 11.15 23.39 -17.18
N LEU A 74 11.03 22.71 -18.33
CA LEU A 74 9.92 22.94 -19.25
C LEU A 74 8.57 22.66 -18.59
N LEU A 75 8.46 21.56 -17.85
CA LEU A 75 7.27 21.21 -17.06
C LEU A 75 6.98 22.29 -16.00
N LEU A 76 8.01 22.79 -15.32
CA LEU A 76 7.90 23.83 -14.29
C LEU A 76 7.49 25.19 -14.88
N ILE A 77 7.73 25.45 -16.17
CA ILE A 77 7.28 26.67 -16.85
C ILE A 77 5.86 26.49 -17.40
N ILE A 78 5.58 25.37 -18.08
CA ILE A 78 4.30 25.14 -18.78
C ILE A 78 3.16 24.83 -17.80
N THR A 79 3.42 23.97 -16.81
CA THR A 79 2.36 23.47 -15.91
C THR A 79 1.72 24.60 -15.10
N PRO A 80 2.47 25.55 -14.51
CA PRO A 80 1.85 26.67 -13.81
C PRO A 80 0.98 27.52 -14.73
N VAL A 81 1.40 27.80 -15.96
CA VAL A 81 0.59 28.60 -16.90
C VAL A 81 -0.77 27.92 -17.19
N ALA A 82 -0.79 26.59 -17.32
CA ALA A 82 -2.00 25.85 -17.65
C ALA A 82 -2.88 25.51 -16.43
N PHE A 83 -2.27 25.18 -15.28
CA PHE A 83 -2.95 24.61 -14.13
C PHE A 83 -3.11 25.60 -12.97
N LEU A 84 -2.18 26.54 -12.79
CA LEU A 84 -2.17 27.45 -11.66
C LEU A 84 -3.43 28.33 -11.59
N PRO A 85 -3.99 28.86 -12.70
CA PRO A 85 -5.24 29.63 -12.63
C PRO A 85 -6.40 28.83 -12.01
N ARG A 86 -6.58 27.58 -12.46
CA ARG A 86 -7.62 26.68 -11.93
C ARG A 86 -7.39 26.31 -10.47
N LEU A 87 -6.13 26.12 -10.09
CA LEU A 87 -5.76 25.85 -8.70
C LEU A 87 -6.05 27.07 -7.83
N ILE A 88 -5.71 28.28 -8.28
CA ILE A 88 -5.99 29.54 -7.59
C ILE A 88 -7.51 29.72 -7.42
N GLU A 89 -8.30 29.51 -8.47
CA GLU A 89 -9.77 29.57 -8.40
C GLU A 89 -10.33 28.56 -7.38
N SER A 90 -9.77 27.33 -7.36
CA SER A 90 -10.17 26.29 -6.40
C SER A 90 -9.80 26.65 -4.96
N LEU A 91 -8.64 27.27 -4.75
CA LEU A 91 -8.18 27.73 -3.43
C LEU A 91 -8.97 28.95 -2.94
N GLN A 92 -9.26 29.90 -3.84
CA GLN A 92 -10.09 31.08 -3.54
C GLN A 92 -11.51 30.67 -3.17
N SER A 93 -12.14 29.82 -3.99
CA SER A 93 -13.48 29.29 -3.69
C SER A 93 -13.51 28.50 -2.39
N LEU A 94 -12.47 27.71 -2.09
CA LEU A 94 -12.34 27.03 -0.80
C LEU A 94 -12.20 28.03 0.36
N SER A 95 -11.38 29.07 0.22
CA SER A 95 -11.25 30.12 1.22
C SER A 95 -12.58 30.82 1.50
N THR A 96 -13.35 31.14 0.45
CA THR A 96 -14.69 31.73 0.58
C THR A 96 -15.64 30.76 1.27
N ALA A 97 -15.64 29.48 0.87
CA ALA A 97 -16.48 28.45 1.50
C ALA A 97 -16.18 28.28 2.99
N LEU A 98 -14.90 28.27 3.38
CA LEU A 98 -14.50 28.23 4.79
C LEU A 98 -14.95 29.50 5.54
N GLY A 99 -14.81 30.69 4.95
CA GLY A 99 -15.30 31.94 5.54
C GLY A 99 -16.81 31.90 5.81
N THR A 100 -17.61 31.47 4.82
CA THR A 100 -19.06 31.31 4.98
C THR A 100 -19.44 30.28 6.05
N LEU A 101 -18.62 29.23 6.21
CA LEU A 101 -18.83 28.24 7.26
C LEU A 101 -18.62 28.85 8.65
N VAL A 102 -17.57 29.66 8.83
CA VAL A 102 -17.30 30.37 10.10
C VAL A 102 -18.46 31.31 10.45
N GLU A 103 -18.92 32.12 9.50
CA GLU A 103 -20.07 33.02 9.70
C GLU A 103 -21.34 32.25 10.08
N SER A 104 -21.56 31.09 9.45
CA SER A 104 -22.70 30.21 9.75
C SER A 104 -22.62 29.61 11.16
N LEU A 105 -21.42 29.19 11.60
CA LEU A 105 -21.19 28.67 12.95
C LEU A 105 -21.42 29.75 14.02
N GLN A 106 -20.96 30.97 13.78
CA GLN A 106 -21.13 32.11 14.69
C GLN A 106 -22.61 32.50 14.83
N SER A 107 -23.34 32.57 13.71
CA SER A 107 -24.77 32.93 13.70
C SER A 107 -25.68 31.86 14.29
N ALA A 108 -25.28 30.58 14.24
CA ALA A 108 -26.03 29.47 14.83
C ALA A 108 -25.96 29.40 16.38
N ALA A 109 -25.31 30.36 17.04
CA ALA A 109 -25.13 30.41 18.49
C ALA A 109 -24.51 29.14 19.11
N LEU A 110 -23.82 28.31 18.31
CA LEU A 110 -23.01 27.19 18.79
C LEU A 110 -21.78 27.65 19.60
N GLY A 111 -21.57 28.97 19.69
CA GLY A 111 -20.53 29.62 20.47
C GLY A 111 -19.12 29.39 19.87
N PRO A 112 -18.16 30.29 20.11
CA PRO A 112 -16.77 30.06 19.74
C PRO A 112 -16.09 28.94 20.55
N LEU A 113 -16.81 28.28 21.47
CA LEU A 113 -16.24 27.55 22.59
C LEU A 113 -16.90 26.19 22.73
N ILE A 114 -16.23 25.14 22.23
CA ILE A 114 -16.52 23.79 22.72
C ILE A 114 -15.64 23.56 23.94
N GLN A 115 -16.22 23.68 25.14
CA GLN A 115 -15.53 23.37 26.39
C GLN A 115 -15.40 21.85 26.53
N PHE A 116 -14.22 21.32 26.24
CA PHE A 116 -13.86 19.94 26.59
C PHE A 116 -12.91 19.96 27.78
N GLY A 117 -13.42 19.55 28.96
CA GLY A 117 -12.58 19.31 30.14
C GLY A 117 -11.76 20.51 30.62
N GLY A 118 -12.30 21.73 30.55
CA GLY A 118 -11.63 22.96 31.00
C GLY A 118 -10.66 23.58 29.99
N TYR A 119 -10.49 22.99 28.80
CA TYR A 119 -9.76 23.59 27.69
C TYR A 119 -10.74 24.26 26.72
N GLU A 120 -10.51 25.54 26.44
CA GLU A 120 -11.27 26.34 25.47
C GLU A 120 -10.66 26.16 24.09
N LEU A 121 -11.28 25.31 23.25
CA LEU A 121 -10.87 25.18 21.85
C LEU A 121 -11.69 26.16 21.00
N SER A 122 -11.07 27.27 20.59
CA SER A 122 -11.70 28.23 19.69
C SER A 122 -11.69 27.71 18.25
N LEU A 123 -12.83 27.22 17.77
CA LEU A 123 -12.99 26.81 16.37
C LEU A 123 -12.75 27.97 15.40
N ASP A 124 -13.13 29.19 15.80
CA ASP A 124 -12.86 30.42 15.05
C ASP A 124 -11.38 30.61 14.77
N SER A 125 -10.53 30.39 15.78
CA SER A 125 -9.08 30.53 15.62
C SER A 125 -8.48 29.49 14.65
N LEU A 126 -9.01 28.26 14.64
CA LEU A 126 -8.57 27.20 13.73
C LEU A 126 -8.96 27.49 12.28
N PHE A 127 -10.22 27.86 12.04
CA PHE A 127 -10.69 28.19 10.70
C PHE A 127 -10.07 29.46 10.15
N GLN A 128 -9.86 30.49 11.00
CA GLN A 128 -9.12 31.69 10.60
C GLN A 128 -7.67 31.36 10.25
N GLN A 129 -6.97 30.53 11.04
CA GLN A 129 -5.61 30.09 10.71
C GLN A 129 -5.56 29.31 9.39
N MET A 130 -6.55 28.45 9.11
CA MET A 130 -6.63 27.77 7.81
C MET A 130 -6.87 28.76 6.67
N GLY A 131 -7.74 29.76 6.88
CA GLY A 131 -7.98 30.85 5.94
C GLY A 131 -6.72 31.67 5.66
N THR A 132 -5.96 32.05 6.70
CA THR A 132 -4.69 32.78 6.55
C THR A 132 -3.63 31.93 5.85
N LEU A 133 -3.53 30.63 6.13
CA LEU A 133 -2.62 29.73 5.42
C LEU A 133 -2.94 29.66 3.92
N ILE A 134 -4.23 29.59 3.56
CA ILE A 134 -4.65 29.64 2.15
C ILE A 134 -4.32 31.01 1.54
N GLN A 135 -4.57 32.10 2.27
CA GLN A 135 -4.23 33.45 1.81
C GLN A 135 -2.71 33.66 1.65
N ASP A 136 -1.88 33.09 2.51
CA ASP A 136 -0.42 33.16 2.40
C ASP A 136 0.10 32.39 1.19
N VAL A 137 -0.55 31.29 0.81
CA VAL A 137 -0.26 30.55 -0.42
C VAL A 137 -0.72 31.33 -1.66
N LEU A 138 -1.85 32.04 -1.56
CA LEU A 138 -2.38 32.88 -2.63
C LEU A 138 -1.66 34.23 -2.76
N SER A 139 -1.05 34.73 -1.68
CA SER A 139 -0.43 36.05 -1.56
C SER A 139 0.69 36.29 -2.59
N PRO A 140 1.64 35.36 -2.84
CA PRO A 140 2.63 35.49 -3.91
C PRO A 140 2.01 35.62 -5.30
N ALA A 141 0.82 35.05 -5.54
CA ALA A 141 0.07 35.18 -6.79
C ALA A 141 -0.76 36.47 -6.84
N ALA A 142 -1.19 36.99 -5.68
CA ALA A 142 -2.02 38.18 -5.53
C ALA A 142 -1.22 39.50 -5.41
N ALA A 143 0.05 39.45 -4.98
CA ALA A 143 0.88 40.62 -4.68
C ALA A 143 1.36 41.41 -5.93
N GLY A 144 0.87 41.07 -7.12
CA GLY A 144 1.25 41.70 -8.38
C GLY A 144 2.75 41.58 -8.69
N ALA A 145 3.20 42.29 -9.72
CA ALA A 145 4.58 42.19 -10.21
C ALA A 145 5.66 42.60 -9.18
N LEU A 146 5.35 43.51 -8.26
CA LEU A 146 6.30 44.05 -7.28
C LEU A 146 6.50 43.13 -6.06
N GLY A 147 5.43 42.54 -5.52
CA GLY A 147 5.55 41.53 -4.45
C GLY A 147 6.18 40.24 -4.95
N PHE A 148 5.87 39.86 -6.21
CA PHE A 148 6.56 38.79 -6.91
C PHE A 148 8.06 39.09 -7.03
N ALA A 149 8.47 40.28 -7.53
CA ALA A 149 9.87 40.69 -7.67
C ALA A 149 10.70 40.66 -6.37
N LEU A 150 10.12 41.04 -5.22
CA LEU A 150 10.81 40.99 -3.92
C LEU A 150 10.90 39.55 -3.37
N SER A 151 9.87 38.72 -3.56
CA SER A 151 9.90 37.29 -3.23
C SER A 151 10.84 36.48 -4.14
N LEU A 152 11.07 36.96 -5.36
CA LEU A 152 11.90 36.33 -6.38
C LEU A 152 13.37 36.24 -5.93
N THR A 153 13.95 37.22 -5.24
CA THR A 153 15.40 37.16 -4.96
C THR A 153 15.78 35.97 -4.06
N THR A 154 15.08 35.74 -2.96
CA THR A 154 15.37 34.60 -2.05
C THR A 154 14.83 33.28 -2.59
N THR A 155 13.66 33.29 -3.24
CA THR A 155 13.02 32.09 -3.79
C THR A 155 13.73 31.59 -5.05
N VAL A 156 14.14 32.49 -5.95
CA VAL A 156 14.92 32.13 -7.15
C VAL A 156 16.29 31.63 -6.75
N LEU A 157 17.01 32.31 -5.85
CA LEU A 157 18.31 31.81 -5.39
C LEU A 157 18.19 30.42 -4.75
N SER A 158 17.17 30.20 -3.91
CA SER A 158 16.92 28.87 -3.31
C SER A 158 16.54 27.83 -4.36
N THR A 159 15.72 28.19 -5.35
CA THR A 159 15.31 27.30 -6.44
C THR A 159 16.48 26.94 -7.35
N VAL A 160 17.29 27.94 -7.74
CA VAL A 160 18.53 27.74 -8.51
C VAL A 160 19.49 26.86 -7.72
N TYR A 161 19.66 27.11 -6.41
CA TYR A 161 20.47 26.25 -5.55
C TYR A 161 19.97 24.81 -5.56
N VAL A 162 18.67 24.59 -5.36
CA VAL A 162 18.05 23.25 -5.39
C VAL A 162 18.32 22.54 -6.73
N LEU A 163 18.10 23.25 -7.84
CA LEU A 163 18.28 22.69 -9.18
C LEU A 163 19.74 22.37 -9.47
N VAL A 164 20.66 23.28 -9.15
CA VAL A 164 22.10 23.10 -9.37
C VAL A 164 22.63 21.98 -8.48
N LEU A 165 22.33 22.01 -7.18
CA LEU A 165 22.77 20.98 -6.24
C LEU A 165 22.21 19.61 -6.64
N GLY A 166 20.91 19.54 -6.92
CA GLY A 166 20.26 18.31 -7.36
C GLY A 166 20.83 17.77 -8.67
N PHE A 167 21.17 18.64 -9.63
CA PHE A 167 21.79 18.24 -10.88
C PHE A 167 23.14 17.55 -10.65
N TRP A 168 24.01 18.16 -9.84
CA TRP A 168 25.33 17.61 -9.53
C TRP A 168 25.23 16.32 -8.70
N LEU A 169 24.37 16.30 -7.68
CA LEU A 169 24.12 15.10 -6.88
C LEU A 169 23.63 13.94 -7.75
N LEU A 170 22.73 14.19 -8.69
CA LEU A 170 22.17 13.16 -9.54
C LEU A 170 23.16 12.63 -10.59
N LYS A 171 23.91 13.55 -11.19
CA LYS A 171 24.97 13.25 -12.15
C LYS A 171 26.04 12.36 -11.52
N ASP A 172 26.51 12.72 -10.32
CA ASP A 172 27.67 12.10 -9.68
C ASP A 172 27.29 11.11 -8.57
N ILE A 173 26.03 10.67 -8.49
CA ILE A 173 25.52 9.81 -7.41
C ILE A 173 26.33 8.52 -7.22
N HIS A 174 26.82 7.91 -8.30
CA HIS A 174 27.62 6.68 -8.25
C HIS A 174 29.00 6.93 -7.66
N ILE A 175 29.59 8.10 -7.93
CA ILE A 175 30.87 8.51 -7.37
C ILE A 175 30.70 8.79 -5.88
N LEU A 176 29.61 9.48 -5.51
CA LEU A 176 29.27 9.76 -4.12
C LEU A 176 29.07 8.47 -3.32
N GLN A 177 28.28 7.53 -3.83
CA GLN A 177 28.05 6.23 -3.19
C GLN A 177 29.33 5.43 -2.98
N ARG A 178 30.20 5.33 -4.01
CA ARG A 178 31.51 4.64 -3.90
C ARG A 178 32.41 5.32 -2.87
N THR A 179 32.44 6.65 -2.87
CA THR A 179 33.25 7.44 -1.93
C THR A 179 32.77 7.25 -0.50
N LEU A 180 31.45 7.26 -0.27
CA LEU A 180 30.86 7.00 1.04
C LEU A 180 31.15 5.58 1.53
N LEU A 181 31.05 4.57 0.66
CA LEU A 181 31.38 3.18 0.99
C LEU A 181 32.87 2.98 1.33
N ASN A 182 33.76 3.83 0.82
CA ASN A 182 35.18 3.76 1.16
C ASN A 182 35.48 4.20 2.60
N PHE A 183 34.61 5.00 3.23
CA PHE A 183 34.72 5.34 4.65
C PHE A 183 34.21 4.22 5.57
N VAL A 184 33.50 3.24 5.03
CA VAL A 184 32.95 2.11 5.80
C VAL A 184 33.98 0.97 5.86
N PRO A 185 34.26 0.40 7.05
CA PRO A 185 35.13 -0.79 7.16
C PRO A 185 34.61 -1.93 6.29
N ILE A 186 35.52 -2.72 5.72
CA ILE A 186 35.19 -3.74 4.71
C ILE A 186 34.10 -4.71 5.20
N GLU A 187 34.15 -5.10 6.47
CA GLU A 187 33.21 -5.99 7.14
C GLU A 187 31.75 -5.51 7.08
N TYR A 188 31.51 -4.20 7.11
CA TYR A 188 30.16 -3.61 7.15
C TYR A 188 29.69 -3.05 5.81
N ARG A 189 30.49 -3.16 4.75
CA ARG A 189 30.12 -2.58 3.44
C ARG A 189 28.86 -3.22 2.86
N GLU A 190 28.70 -4.52 3.05
CA GLU A 190 27.50 -5.23 2.59
C GLU A 190 26.27 -4.80 3.39
N ASP A 191 26.38 -4.70 4.70
CA ASP A 191 25.31 -4.25 5.59
C ASP A 191 24.83 -2.83 5.21
N VAL A 192 25.78 -1.90 4.97
CA VAL A 192 25.46 -0.54 4.51
C VAL A 192 24.79 -0.54 3.13
N ARG A 193 25.22 -1.41 2.22
CA ARG A 193 24.60 -1.55 0.89
C ARG A 193 23.16 -2.04 1.02
N ARG A 194 22.90 -3.06 1.85
CA ARG A 194 21.57 -3.62 2.11
C ARG A 194 20.64 -2.59 2.77
N LEU A 195 21.09 -1.92 3.82
CA LEU A 195 20.34 -0.82 4.45
C LEU A 195 20.02 0.30 3.45
N GLY A 196 20.97 0.66 2.58
CA GLY A 196 20.74 1.64 1.53
C GLY A 196 19.64 1.24 0.54
N LEU A 197 19.55 -0.06 0.19
CA LEU A 197 18.48 -0.59 -0.65
C LEU A 197 17.13 -0.56 0.08
N GLU A 198 17.09 -0.94 1.36
CA GLU A 198 15.87 -0.90 2.17
C GLU A 198 15.34 0.52 2.35
N PHE A 199 16.21 1.47 2.69
CA PHE A 199 15.84 2.89 2.75
C PHE A 199 15.31 3.37 1.42
N SER A 200 16.02 3.11 0.32
CA SER A 200 15.55 3.48 -1.02
C SER A 200 14.18 2.89 -1.33
N ALA A 201 13.93 1.64 -0.94
CA ALA A 201 12.63 1.00 -1.08
C ALA A 201 11.52 1.69 -0.25
N ILE A 202 11.78 2.04 1.01
CA ILE A 202 10.84 2.75 1.90
C ILE A 202 10.50 4.12 1.31
N TRP A 203 11.51 4.92 0.97
CA TRP A 203 11.33 6.26 0.43
C TRP A 203 10.60 6.24 -0.91
N PHE A 204 10.94 5.30 -1.80
CA PHE A 204 10.29 5.20 -3.11
C PHE A 204 8.84 4.75 -3.00
N ALA A 205 8.56 3.71 -2.21
CA ALA A 205 7.21 3.22 -1.98
C ALA A 205 6.32 4.31 -1.35
N PHE A 206 6.84 5.01 -0.34
CA PHE A 206 6.10 6.07 0.33
C PHE A 206 5.82 7.27 -0.58
N LEU A 207 6.85 7.87 -1.19
CA LEU A 207 6.66 9.09 -1.99
C LEU A 207 5.74 8.84 -3.21
N ARG A 208 5.94 7.71 -3.91
CA ARG A 208 5.06 7.31 -5.01
C ARG A 208 3.65 7.01 -4.52
N GLY A 209 3.54 6.20 -3.46
CA GLY A 209 2.27 5.78 -2.91
C GLY A 209 1.43 6.97 -2.48
N GLN A 210 2.04 7.92 -1.77
CA GLN A 210 1.36 9.10 -1.25
C GLN A 210 0.86 10.04 -2.36
N PHE A 211 1.66 10.25 -3.41
CA PHE A 211 1.25 11.07 -4.55
C PHE A 211 0.08 10.45 -5.31
N VAL A 212 0.15 9.14 -5.59
CA VAL A 212 -0.95 8.42 -6.26
C VAL A 212 -2.19 8.41 -5.36
N LEU A 213 -2.02 8.23 -4.06
CA LEU A 213 -3.11 8.24 -3.09
C LEU A 213 -3.83 9.59 -3.07
N GLY A 214 -3.08 10.70 -3.01
CA GLY A 214 -3.63 12.05 -3.10
C GLY A 214 -4.45 12.30 -4.37
N MET A 215 -3.94 11.87 -5.52
CA MET A 215 -4.67 11.97 -6.79
C MET A 215 -5.96 11.15 -6.79
N VAL A 216 -5.88 9.88 -6.37
CA VAL A 216 -7.05 8.99 -6.35
C VAL A 216 -8.10 9.50 -5.38
N VAL A 217 -7.72 9.88 -4.15
CA VAL A 217 -8.62 10.42 -3.14
C VAL A 217 -9.24 11.73 -3.61
N GLY A 218 -8.45 12.63 -4.20
CA GLY A 218 -8.96 13.88 -4.77
C GLY A 218 -10.01 13.63 -5.84
N VAL A 219 -9.73 12.76 -6.82
CA VAL A 219 -10.67 12.43 -7.89
C VAL A 219 -11.93 11.74 -7.35
N MET A 220 -11.78 10.77 -6.44
CA MET A 220 -12.92 10.09 -5.82
C MET A 220 -13.81 11.07 -5.04
N THR A 221 -13.20 11.96 -4.26
CA THR A 221 -13.93 12.99 -3.49
C THR A 221 -14.60 13.97 -4.43
N TRP A 222 -13.93 14.44 -5.49
CA TRP A 222 -14.52 15.36 -6.47
C TRP A 222 -15.75 14.76 -7.16
N ILE A 223 -15.66 13.50 -7.58
CA ILE A 223 -16.78 12.80 -8.21
C ILE A 223 -17.91 12.58 -7.19
N ALA A 224 -17.61 12.07 -6.00
CA ALA A 224 -18.63 11.77 -4.99
C ALA A 224 -19.38 13.03 -4.54
N MET A 225 -18.64 14.08 -4.17
CA MET A 225 -19.20 15.37 -3.74
C MET A 225 -19.88 16.09 -4.91
N GLY A 226 -19.31 15.96 -6.11
CA GLY A 226 -19.90 16.42 -7.35
C GLY A 226 -21.26 15.80 -7.60
N ILE A 227 -21.42 14.47 -7.50
CA ILE A 227 -22.69 13.76 -7.76
C ILE A 227 -23.80 14.20 -6.81
N VAL A 228 -23.49 14.39 -5.52
CA VAL A 228 -24.47 14.83 -4.52
C VAL A 228 -24.70 16.34 -4.51
N GLY A 229 -24.07 17.08 -5.42
CA GLY A 229 -24.27 18.52 -5.55
C GLY A 229 -23.74 19.31 -4.37
N GLN A 230 -22.66 18.86 -3.72
CA GLN A 230 -22.02 19.66 -2.69
C GLN A 230 -21.42 20.93 -3.32
N PRO A 231 -21.82 22.14 -2.86
CA PRO A 231 -21.24 23.35 -3.38
C PRO A 231 -19.72 23.34 -3.16
N ASN A 232 -18.98 23.80 -4.16
CA ASN A 232 -17.51 23.76 -4.18
C ASN A 232 -16.89 22.36 -4.01
N ALA A 233 -17.49 21.32 -4.61
CA ALA A 233 -16.95 19.96 -4.61
C ALA A 233 -15.46 19.87 -5.01
N ALA A 234 -15.00 20.70 -5.96
CA ALA A 234 -13.60 20.74 -6.38
C ALA A 234 -12.66 21.25 -5.28
N GLY A 235 -13.05 22.31 -4.54
CA GLY A 235 -12.28 22.83 -3.42
C GLY A 235 -12.17 21.81 -2.27
N PHE A 236 -13.28 21.13 -1.93
CA PHE A 236 -13.26 20.07 -0.91
C PHE A 236 -12.49 18.82 -1.33
N ALA A 237 -12.50 18.48 -2.63
CA ALA A 237 -11.69 17.42 -3.18
C ALA A 237 -10.19 17.76 -3.12
N LEU A 238 -9.82 19.00 -3.43
CA LEU A 238 -8.45 19.49 -3.26
C LEU A 238 -8.02 19.44 -1.78
N LEU A 239 -8.90 19.89 -0.87
CA LEU A 239 -8.65 19.79 0.57
C LEU A 239 -8.41 18.34 1.00
N ALA A 240 -9.25 17.40 0.59
CA ALA A 240 -9.09 15.97 0.89
C ALA A 240 -7.77 15.40 0.32
N ALA A 241 -7.43 15.76 -0.93
CA ALA A 241 -6.21 15.35 -1.60
C ALA A 241 -4.93 15.88 -0.92
N LEU A 242 -4.99 17.07 -0.33
CA LEU A 242 -3.88 17.65 0.44
C LEU A 242 -3.83 17.06 1.85
N MET A 243 -4.98 16.89 2.49
CA MET A 243 -5.06 16.39 3.87
C MET A 243 -4.63 14.94 3.99
N ILE A 244 -4.78 14.10 2.96
CA ILE A 244 -4.33 12.70 3.02
C ILE A 244 -2.83 12.53 3.32
N PHE A 245 -2.01 13.57 3.08
CA PHE A 245 -0.59 13.62 3.47
C PHE A 245 -0.36 13.64 4.99
N LEU A 246 -1.40 13.91 5.78
CA LEU A 246 -1.43 13.76 7.23
C LEU A 246 -2.23 12.48 7.54
N PRO A 247 -1.59 11.29 7.67
CA PRO A 247 -2.34 10.06 7.87
C PRO A 247 -3.15 10.09 9.15
N THR A 248 -4.30 9.41 9.14
CA THR A 248 -5.25 9.33 10.27
C THR A 248 -5.98 10.66 10.56
N ILE A 249 -5.25 11.76 10.67
CA ILE A 249 -5.82 13.07 11.06
C ILE A 249 -6.44 13.78 9.85
N GLY A 250 -5.78 13.74 8.70
CA GLY A 250 -6.17 14.51 7.52
C GLY A 250 -7.54 14.13 6.95
N PRO A 251 -7.83 12.83 6.72
CA PRO A 251 -9.18 12.39 6.34
C PRO A 251 -10.25 12.85 7.33
N ALA A 252 -9.96 12.78 8.65
CA ALA A 252 -10.88 13.25 9.69
C ALA A 252 -11.13 14.76 9.59
N ILE A 253 -10.07 15.57 9.41
CA ILE A 253 -10.20 17.03 9.23
C ILE A 253 -11.04 17.34 7.98
N SER A 254 -10.65 16.79 6.83
CA SER A 254 -11.32 17.10 5.55
C SER A 254 -12.79 16.67 5.54
N SER A 255 -13.11 15.49 6.08
CA SER A 255 -14.49 15.00 6.19
C SER A 255 -15.32 15.82 7.18
N THR A 256 -14.75 16.25 8.31
CA THR A 256 -15.43 17.10 9.28
C THR A 256 -15.80 18.44 8.66
N ILE A 257 -14.83 19.11 8.03
CA ILE A 257 -15.06 20.41 7.39
C ILE A 257 -16.08 20.27 6.25
N GLY A 258 -15.95 19.25 5.40
CA GLY A 258 -16.88 18.98 4.30
C GLY A 258 -18.31 18.70 4.80
N THR A 259 -18.44 17.92 5.88
CA THR A 259 -19.74 17.60 6.50
C THR A 259 -20.38 18.84 7.11
N LEU A 260 -19.63 19.65 7.87
CA LEU A 260 -20.14 20.89 8.46
C LEU A 260 -20.60 21.85 7.37
N TYR A 261 -19.82 22.00 6.30
CA TYR A 261 -20.23 22.81 5.16
C TYR A 261 -21.54 22.31 4.52
N ALA A 262 -21.69 20.99 4.33
CA ALA A 262 -22.93 20.40 3.85
C ALA A 262 -24.13 20.65 4.79
N LEU A 263 -23.91 20.62 6.10
CA LEU A 263 -24.95 20.88 7.11
C LEU A 263 -25.49 22.32 7.07
N PHE A 264 -24.63 23.30 6.82
CA PHE A 264 -25.06 24.70 6.78
C PHE A 264 -25.52 25.16 5.40
N GLN A 265 -24.89 24.67 4.33
CA GLN A 265 -25.13 25.17 2.96
C GLN A 265 -26.10 24.30 2.15
N GLY A 266 -26.30 23.03 2.52
CA GLY A 266 -27.18 22.13 1.78
C GLY A 266 -26.62 21.73 0.40
N SER A 267 -27.45 21.03 -0.38
CA SER A 267 -27.12 20.60 -1.74
C SER A 267 -27.54 21.63 -2.78
N ALA A 268 -26.76 21.76 -3.85
CA ALA A 268 -27.07 22.61 -4.99
C ALA A 268 -28.28 22.12 -5.81
N TRP A 269 -28.58 20.81 -5.79
CA TRP A 269 -29.66 20.24 -6.62
C TRP A 269 -30.44 19.09 -5.98
N LEU A 270 -29.94 18.44 -4.93
CA LEU A 270 -30.75 17.44 -4.23
C LEU A 270 -31.78 18.14 -3.34
N PRO A 271 -33.09 17.86 -3.53
CA PRO A 271 -34.16 18.48 -2.75
C PRO A 271 -34.31 17.76 -1.40
N VAL A 272 -33.27 17.79 -0.57
CA VAL A 272 -33.24 17.18 0.76
C VAL A 272 -32.89 18.23 1.81
N ASN A 273 -33.36 18.04 3.05
CA ASN A 273 -32.98 18.91 4.17
C ASN A 273 -31.45 18.81 4.42
N ASN A 274 -30.83 19.92 4.82
CA ASN A 274 -29.39 20.01 5.08
C ASN A 274 -28.87 18.96 6.09
N LEU A 275 -29.66 18.55 7.09
CA LEU A 275 -29.26 17.49 8.03
C LEU A 275 -29.11 16.15 7.30
N VAL A 276 -30.10 15.79 6.47
CA VAL A 276 -30.05 14.58 5.65
C VAL A 276 -28.91 14.66 4.64
N PHE A 277 -28.69 15.84 4.05
CA PHE A 277 -27.58 16.07 3.15
C PHE A 277 -26.22 15.87 3.82
N ALA A 278 -26.03 16.43 5.02
CA ALA A 278 -24.81 16.25 5.81
C ALA A 278 -24.55 14.78 6.11
N LEU A 279 -25.58 14.00 6.48
CA LEU A 279 -25.44 12.55 6.71
C LEU A 279 -25.02 11.79 5.43
N ILE A 280 -25.56 12.17 4.27
CA ILE A 280 -25.15 11.60 2.98
C ILE A 280 -23.67 11.90 2.72
N VAL A 281 -23.25 13.16 2.91
CA VAL A 281 -21.86 13.60 2.72
C VAL A 281 -20.92 12.88 3.69
N THR A 282 -21.28 12.77 4.97
CA THR A 282 -20.51 11.97 5.95
C THR A 282 -20.39 10.53 5.51
N GLY A 283 -21.49 9.90 5.08
CA GLY A 283 -21.48 8.52 4.59
C GLY A 283 -20.55 8.33 3.39
N LEU A 284 -20.52 9.28 2.46
CA LEU A 284 -19.59 9.25 1.32
C LEU A 284 -18.13 9.42 1.74
N TYR A 285 -17.82 10.36 2.63
CA TYR A 285 -16.47 10.51 3.17
C TYR A 285 -16.01 9.25 3.89
N SER A 286 -16.85 8.67 4.76
CA SER A 286 -16.55 7.41 5.45
C SER A 286 -16.36 6.24 4.49
N PHE A 287 -17.15 6.18 3.41
CA PHE A 287 -17.00 5.16 2.38
C PHE A 287 -15.67 5.30 1.62
N ILE A 288 -15.30 6.53 1.23
CA ILE A 288 -14.00 6.80 0.61
C ILE A 288 -12.86 6.43 1.57
N ASP A 289 -12.96 6.80 2.84
CA ASP A 289 -11.94 6.52 3.85
C ASP A 289 -11.76 5.01 4.09
N GLN A 290 -12.83 4.22 4.03
CA GLN A 290 -12.73 2.76 4.07
C GLN A 290 -12.00 2.18 2.85
N ILE A 291 -12.31 2.66 1.64
CA ILE A 291 -11.58 2.26 0.43
C ILE A 291 -10.10 2.62 0.56
N VAL A 292 -9.81 3.82 1.08
CA VAL A 292 -8.45 4.29 1.29
C VAL A 292 -7.72 3.38 2.27
N SER A 293 -8.28 3.19 3.46
CA SER A 293 -7.63 2.54 4.59
C SER A 293 -7.43 1.04 4.36
N VAL A 294 -8.44 0.37 3.80
CA VAL A 294 -8.41 -1.10 3.67
C VAL A 294 -7.83 -1.54 2.32
N TYR A 295 -7.96 -0.73 1.26
CA TYR A 295 -7.56 -1.14 -0.09
C TYR A 295 -6.40 -0.32 -0.67
N LEU A 296 -6.48 1.01 -0.66
CA LEU A 296 -5.49 1.84 -1.35
C LEU A 296 -4.16 1.91 -0.60
N ILE A 297 -4.17 2.15 0.72
CA ILE A 297 -2.93 2.27 1.51
C ILE A 297 -2.08 0.98 1.43
N PRO A 298 -2.62 -0.24 1.66
CA PRO A 298 -1.81 -1.45 1.58
C PRO A 298 -1.20 -1.70 0.19
N ARG A 299 -1.86 -1.27 -0.89
CA ARG A 299 -1.40 -1.50 -2.27
C ARG A 299 -0.49 -0.42 -2.82
N LEU A 300 -0.69 0.83 -2.41
CA LEU A 300 0.06 1.97 -2.92
C LEU A 300 1.30 2.27 -2.07
N VAL A 301 1.18 2.18 -0.74
CA VAL A 301 2.25 2.51 0.21
C VAL A 301 2.94 1.24 0.73
N GLY A 302 2.20 0.14 0.88
CA GLY A 302 2.75 -1.16 1.28
C GLY A 302 3.03 -1.29 2.78
N ARG A 303 3.34 -2.52 3.22
CA ARG A 303 3.61 -2.84 4.64
C ARG A 303 4.93 -2.27 5.17
N ARG A 304 5.84 -1.84 4.29
CA ARG A 304 7.17 -1.33 4.68
C ARG A 304 7.10 -0.05 5.52
N VAL A 305 5.98 0.66 5.46
CA VAL A 305 5.72 1.91 6.19
C VAL A 305 4.69 1.71 7.31
N ASN A 306 4.41 0.47 7.72
CA ASN A 306 3.41 0.19 8.75
C ASN A 306 3.91 0.67 10.12
N LEU A 307 3.50 1.87 10.51
CA LEU A 307 3.84 2.51 11.78
C LEU A 307 2.60 2.55 12.67
N HIS A 308 2.81 2.38 13.98
CA HIS A 308 1.73 2.52 14.95
C HIS A 308 1.11 3.93 14.86
N PRO A 309 -0.23 4.09 14.87
CA PRO A 309 -0.88 5.40 14.69
C PRO A 309 -0.37 6.49 15.63
N ALA A 310 -0.12 6.16 16.90
CA ALA A 310 0.46 7.09 17.87
C ALA A 310 1.84 7.62 17.44
N VAL A 311 2.71 6.76 16.90
CA VAL A 311 4.04 7.16 16.43
C VAL A 311 3.92 8.06 15.20
N THR A 312 3.03 7.72 14.26
CA THR A 312 2.76 8.56 13.09
C THR A 312 2.21 9.92 13.50
N PHE A 313 1.28 9.98 14.45
CA PHE A 313 0.70 11.22 14.96
C PHE A 313 1.76 12.13 15.61
N THR A 314 2.51 11.60 16.57
CA THR A 314 3.61 12.34 17.23
C THR A 314 4.67 12.78 16.22
N GLY A 315 4.96 11.92 15.24
CA GLY A 315 5.84 12.22 14.13
C GLY A 315 5.34 13.41 13.31
N VAL A 316 4.10 13.38 12.83
CA VAL A 316 3.52 14.46 12.01
C VAL A 316 3.58 15.81 12.74
N ILE A 317 3.21 15.84 14.02
CA ILE A 317 3.29 17.07 14.82
C ILE A 317 4.74 17.56 14.93
N SER A 318 5.65 16.65 15.28
CA SER A 318 7.07 16.98 15.45
C SER A 318 7.70 17.44 14.13
N GLY A 319 7.39 16.78 13.02
CA GLY A 319 7.80 17.16 11.67
C GLY A 319 7.29 18.55 11.30
N MET A 320 6.01 18.83 11.58
CA MET A 320 5.41 20.14 11.34
C MET A 320 6.11 21.24 12.12
N LEU A 321 6.44 21.02 13.39
CA LEU A 321 7.11 22.02 14.23
C LEU A 321 8.57 22.28 13.81
N ILE A 322 9.31 21.26 13.35
CA ILE A 322 10.74 21.39 13.05
C ILE A 322 10.98 21.88 11.60
N PHE A 323 10.27 21.28 10.64
CA PHE A 323 10.49 21.47 9.20
C PHE A 323 9.25 21.97 8.44
N GLY A 324 8.15 22.27 9.14
CA GLY A 324 6.90 22.71 8.51
C GLY A 324 6.26 21.61 7.67
N PHE A 325 5.62 22.00 6.57
CA PHE A 325 4.99 21.07 5.63
C PHE A 325 5.97 20.00 5.09
N LEU A 326 7.24 20.38 4.86
CA LEU A 326 8.30 19.42 4.48
C LEU A 326 8.50 18.35 5.54
N GLY A 327 8.42 18.70 6.82
CA GLY A 327 8.53 17.72 7.90
C GLY A 327 7.36 16.76 7.92
N VAL A 328 6.13 17.25 7.75
CA VAL A 328 4.93 16.40 7.64
C VAL A 328 5.05 15.40 6.49
N LEU A 329 5.49 15.87 5.32
CA LEU A 329 5.66 15.03 4.13
C LEU A 329 6.71 13.92 4.34
N LEU A 330 7.79 14.22 5.06
CA LEU A 330 8.97 13.34 5.11
C LEU A 330 9.09 12.54 6.41
N ILE A 331 8.30 12.86 7.44
CA ILE A 331 8.50 12.24 8.75
C ILE A 331 8.22 10.73 8.73
N ILE A 332 7.22 10.29 7.98
CA ILE A 332 6.82 8.88 7.93
C ILE A 332 7.92 7.98 7.36
N PRO A 333 8.46 8.24 6.15
CA PRO A 333 9.59 7.44 5.64
C PRO A 333 10.85 7.63 6.49
N THR A 334 11.02 8.77 7.15
CA THR A 334 12.12 9.00 8.11
C THR A 334 11.98 8.08 9.32
N ILE A 335 10.82 8.03 9.98
CA ILE A 335 10.56 7.14 11.12
C ILE A 335 10.71 5.68 10.69
N ALA A 336 10.18 5.30 9.53
CA ALA A 336 10.34 3.94 9.01
C ALA A 336 11.82 3.59 8.78
N SER A 337 12.62 4.52 8.24
CA SER A 337 14.07 4.34 8.07
C SER A 337 14.80 4.23 9.41
N VAL A 338 14.45 5.07 10.39
CA VAL A 338 15.00 5.01 11.75
C VAL A 338 14.65 3.69 12.42
N ARG A 339 13.40 3.22 12.30
CA ARG A 339 12.98 1.91 12.81
C ARG A 339 13.81 0.78 12.21
N THR A 340 14.00 0.78 10.89
CA THR A 340 14.84 -0.21 10.19
C THR A 340 16.29 -0.17 10.69
N LEU A 341 16.86 1.04 10.84
CA LEU A 341 18.20 1.20 11.38
C LEU A 341 18.32 0.71 12.83
N LEU A 342 17.34 1.04 13.67
CA LEU A 342 17.29 0.59 15.06
C LEU A 342 17.15 -0.93 15.16
N ALA A 343 16.31 -1.54 14.31
CA ALA A 343 16.19 -2.98 14.22
C ALA A 343 17.54 -3.61 13.88
N TYR A 344 18.23 -3.12 12.85
CA TYR A 344 19.58 -3.58 12.49
C TYR A 344 20.56 -3.47 13.67
N VAL A 345 20.59 -2.33 14.37
CA VAL A 345 21.47 -2.11 15.53
C VAL A 345 21.14 -3.08 16.67
N VAL A 346 19.86 -3.29 16.97
CA VAL A 346 19.42 -4.20 18.03
C VAL A 346 19.82 -5.64 17.73
N HIS A 347 19.64 -6.14 16.51
CA HIS A 347 20.08 -7.48 16.13
C HIS A 347 21.60 -7.63 16.24
N LYS A 348 22.37 -6.64 15.76
CA LYS A 348 23.84 -6.65 15.92
C LYS A 348 24.28 -6.61 17.39
N LEU A 349 23.58 -5.87 18.26
CA LEU A 349 23.87 -5.84 19.70
C LEU A 349 23.52 -7.15 20.42
N ARG A 350 22.65 -7.97 19.82
CA ARG A 350 22.25 -9.29 20.33
C ARG A 350 22.99 -10.45 19.65
N ASP A 351 23.95 -10.15 18.77
CA ASP A 351 24.63 -11.13 17.93
C ASP A 351 23.68 -11.99 17.07
N GLU A 352 22.54 -11.41 16.66
CA GLU A 352 21.56 -12.00 15.75
C GLU A 352 21.79 -11.55 14.29
N GLU A 353 21.40 -12.38 13.31
CA GLU A 353 21.42 -12.00 11.90
C GLU A 353 20.42 -10.85 11.65
N PRO A 354 20.89 -9.65 11.25
CA PRO A 354 20.06 -8.44 11.25
C PRO A 354 19.15 -8.29 10.04
N PHE A 355 19.36 -9.10 9.01
CA PHE A 355 18.50 -9.18 7.84
C PHE A 355 17.83 -10.54 7.89
N GLU A 356 16.50 -10.56 7.80
CA GLU A 356 15.77 -11.83 7.64
C GLU A 356 16.43 -12.59 6.49
N SER A 357 16.85 -13.83 6.76
CA SER A 357 17.02 -14.81 5.72
C SER A 357 15.62 -15.08 5.17
N GLY A 358 15.12 -14.18 4.32
CA GLY A 358 14.28 -14.64 3.24
C GLY A 358 15.06 -15.81 2.67
N TYR A 359 14.54 -17.02 2.81
CA TYR A 359 15.11 -18.20 2.19
C TYR A 359 15.27 -17.78 0.73
N THR A 360 16.48 -17.38 0.38
CA THR A 360 16.89 -17.35 -1.00
C THR A 360 16.73 -18.82 -1.31
N GLN A 361 15.68 -19.17 -2.07
CA GLN A 361 15.46 -20.55 -2.50
C GLN A 361 16.85 -21.04 -2.88
N SER A 362 17.40 -21.95 -2.09
CA SER A 362 18.66 -22.56 -2.45
C SER A 362 18.33 -23.22 -3.78
N ASP A 363 19.00 -22.81 -4.86
CA ASP A 363 18.83 -23.40 -6.20
C ASP A 363 19.00 -24.93 -6.19
N VAL A 364 19.50 -25.48 -5.07
CA VAL A 364 19.50 -26.89 -4.74
C VAL A 364 18.10 -27.33 -4.26
N ARG A 365 17.34 -27.92 -5.17
CA ARG A 365 16.07 -28.61 -4.89
C ARG A 365 16.35 -30.06 -4.47
N ILE A 366 15.84 -30.46 -3.31
CA ILE A 366 15.84 -31.86 -2.86
C ILE A 366 14.39 -32.34 -2.92
N PRO A 367 14.03 -33.26 -3.83
CA PRO A 367 12.67 -33.77 -3.96
C PRO A 367 12.14 -34.29 -2.61
N GLY A 368 10.94 -33.85 -2.22
CA GLY A 368 10.28 -34.24 -0.97
C GLY A 368 10.75 -33.51 0.29
N LEU A 369 11.70 -32.56 0.18
CA LEU A 369 12.14 -31.71 1.30
C LEU A 369 11.83 -30.23 1.01
N ILE A 370 10.85 -29.68 1.73
CA ILE A 370 10.42 -28.28 1.57
C ILE A 370 10.64 -27.54 2.89
N ALA A 371 11.35 -26.41 2.85
CA ALA A 371 11.71 -25.62 4.03
C ALA A 371 12.29 -26.44 5.20
N GLY A 372 13.12 -27.45 4.89
CA GLY A 372 13.75 -28.33 5.87
C GLY A 372 12.86 -29.46 6.41
N HIS A 373 11.62 -29.59 5.95
CA HIS A 373 10.65 -30.60 6.38
C HIS A 373 10.48 -31.68 5.31
N ARG A 374 10.51 -32.96 5.72
CA ARG A 374 10.21 -34.08 4.82
C ARG A 374 8.70 -34.26 4.71
N ILE A 375 8.19 -34.20 3.48
CA ILE A 375 6.76 -34.34 3.21
C ILE A 375 6.41 -35.83 3.06
N HIS A 376 5.33 -36.27 3.71
CA HIS A 376 4.78 -37.62 3.58
C HIS A 376 3.32 -37.62 3.10
N ALA A 377 2.60 -36.52 3.31
CA ALA A 377 1.25 -36.34 2.80
C ALA A 377 1.00 -34.92 2.30
N ILE A 378 0.06 -34.78 1.37
CA ILE A 378 -0.28 -33.50 0.74
C ILE A 378 -1.79 -33.31 0.88
N ILE A 379 -2.20 -32.18 1.45
CA ILE A 379 -3.60 -31.80 1.55
C ILE A 379 -3.85 -30.66 0.58
N PHE A 380 -4.71 -30.90 -0.41
CA PHE A 380 -5.11 -29.92 -1.39
C PHE A 380 -6.39 -29.22 -0.99
N ASP A 381 -6.42 -27.92 -1.24
CA ASP A 381 -7.68 -27.23 -1.44
C ASP A 381 -8.30 -27.59 -2.81
N LEU A 382 -9.63 -27.55 -2.90
CA LEU A 382 -10.35 -27.80 -4.15
C LEU A 382 -10.49 -26.52 -4.99
N ASP A 383 -11.01 -25.45 -4.40
CA ASP A 383 -11.27 -24.19 -5.09
C ASP A 383 -9.97 -23.43 -5.35
N GLY A 384 -9.76 -22.92 -6.57
CA GLY A 384 -8.59 -22.12 -6.94
C GLY A 384 -7.25 -22.86 -7.01
N VAL A 385 -7.17 -24.10 -6.50
CA VAL A 385 -5.99 -24.98 -6.55
C VAL A 385 -6.17 -26.08 -7.59
N LEU A 386 -7.14 -26.98 -7.41
CA LEU A 386 -7.43 -28.07 -8.37
C LEU A 386 -8.43 -27.67 -9.46
N THR A 387 -9.23 -26.63 -9.18
CA THR A 387 -10.32 -26.18 -10.04
C THR A 387 -10.11 -24.76 -10.54
N GLU A 388 -10.60 -24.49 -11.75
CA GLU A 388 -10.75 -23.16 -12.30
C GLU A 388 -12.22 -22.87 -12.63
N LEU A 389 -12.58 -21.59 -12.56
CA LEU A 389 -13.88 -21.06 -12.96
C LEU A 389 -14.08 -21.20 -14.48
N ASP A 390 -15.14 -21.90 -14.91
CA ASP A 390 -15.56 -21.90 -16.31
C ASP A 390 -16.13 -20.52 -16.69
N PHE A 391 -15.43 -19.79 -17.56
CA PHE A 391 -15.83 -18.47 -18.04
C PHE A 391 -16.95 -18.50 -19.09
N SER A 392 -17.59 -19.64 -19.34
CA SER A 392 -18.73 -19.77 -20.25
C SER A 392 -19.90 -18.82 -19.89
N LEU A 393 -20.07 -18.48 -18.61
CA LEU A 393 -21.01 -17.44 -18.15
C LEU A 393 -20.64 -16.02 -18.64
N ALA A 394 -19.35 -15.67 -18.64
CA ALA A 394 -18.89 -14.37 -19.14
C ALA A 394 -19.18 -14.22 -20.64
N ASP A 395 -19.11 -15.34 -21.37
CA ASP A 395 -19.44 -15.39 -22.79
C ASP A 395 -20.96 -15.30 -23.02
N GLN A 396 -21.79 -15.98 -22.22
CA GLN A 396 -23.26 -15.82 -22.25
C GLN A 396 -23.72 -14.40 -21.91
N PHE A 397 -23.11 -13.76 -20.91
CA PHE A 397 -23.39 -12.36 -20.57
C PHE A 397 -22.90 -11.40 -21.67
N SER A 398 -21.75 -11.67 -22.27
CA SER A 398 -21.27 -10.90 -23.42
C SER A 398 -22.23 -11.00 -24.61
N ASP A 399 -22.83 -12.18 -24.82
CA ASP A 399 -23.78 -12.43 -25.90
C ASP A 399 -25.15 -11.76 -25.65
N ARG A 400 -25.53 -11.50 -24.39
CA ARG A 400 -26.68 -10.64 -24.04
C ARG A 400 -26.40 -9.14 -24.21
N LEU A 401 -25.14 -8.73 -24.13
CA LEU A 401 -24.68 -7.35 -24.25
C LEU A 401 -24.27 -6.96 -25.69
N ARG A 402 -24.66 -7.74 -26.71
CA ARG A 402 -24.33 -7.49 -28.13
C ARG A 402 -24.72 -6.10 -28.62
N TRP A 403 -25.75 -5.48 -28.04
CA TRP A 403 -26.13 -4.09 -28.35
C TRP A 403 -25.00 -3.06 -28.11
N THR A 404 -24.00 -3.40 -27.29
CA THR A 404 -22.83 -2.56 -26.99
C THR A 404 -21.67 -2.72 -28.00
N ASP A 405 -21.81 -3.59 -29.02
CA ASP A 405 -20.79 -3.82 -30.06
C ASP A 405 -20.36 -2.54 -30.79
N ARG A 406 -21.24 -1.53 -30.83
CA ARG A 406 -20.97 -0.23 -31.44
C ARG A 406 -19.91 0.59 -30.68
N PHE A 407 -19.78 0.37 -29.38
CA PHE A 407 -18.88 1.14 -28.50
C PHE A 407 -17.72 0.31 -27.96
N TRP A 408 -17.88 -1.02 -27.92
CA TRP A 408 -16.89 -1.92 -27.34
C TRP A 408 -16.72 -3.17 -28.22
N PRO A 409 -15.53 -3.42 -28.80
CA PRO A 409 -15.28 -4.63 -29.58
C PRO A 409 -15.57 -5.89 -28.76
N ALA A 410 -16.19 -6.90 -29.37
CA ALA A 410 -16.66 -8.11 -28.69
C ALA A 410 -15.58 -8.81 -27.85
N GLU A 411 -14.35 -8.83 -28.35
CA GLU A 411 -13.19 -9.43 -27.69
C GLU A 411 -12.78 -8.67 -26.42
N LEU A 412 -12.87 -7.35 -26.48
CA LEU A 412 -12.57 -6.43 -25.41
C LEU A 412 -13.68 -6.47 -24.33
N ARG A 413 -14.92 -6.80 -24.71
CA ARG A 413 -16.07 -6.95 -23.81
C ARG A 413 -15.99 -8.25 -23.04
N ARG A 414 -15.74 -9.37 -23.73
CA ARG A 414 -15.49 -10.68 -23.11
C ARG A 414 -14.34 -10.60 -22.12
N ARG A 415 -13.22 -9.97 -22.52
CA ARG A 415 -12.05 -9.75 -21.64
C ARG A 415 -12.39 -8.95 -20.38
N ASN A 416 -13.20 -7.90 -20.50
CA ASN A 416 -13.55 -7.05 -19.35
C ASN A 416 -14.61 -7.68 -18.44
N LEU A 417 -15.58 -8.40 -18.98
CA LEU A 417 -16.55 -9.18 -18.19
C LEU A 417 -15.86 -10.27 -17.38
N ARG A 418 -14.93 -11.01 -18.00
CA ARG A 418 -14.09 -11.99 -17.30
C ARG A 418 -13.30 -11.33 -16.15
N ARG A 419 -12.71 -10.16 -16.40
CA ARG A 419 -12.01 -9.38 -15.34
C ARG A 419 -12.95 -8.85 -14.25
N LEU A 420 -14.19 -8.50 -14.59
CA LEU A 420 -15.18 -8.00 -13.63
C LEU A 420 -15.63 -9.13 -12.70
N LEU A 421 -15.91 -10.31 -13.24
CA LEU A 421 -16.29 -11.50 -12.48
C LEU A 421 -15.17 -11.90 -11.51
N LEU A 422 -13.92 -11.92 -11.98
CA LEU A 422 -12.74 -12.14 -11.13
C LEU A 422 -12.66 -11.09 -10.00
N LYS A 423 -12.86 -9.80 -10.31
CA LYS A 423 -12.84 -8.72 -9.29
C LYS A 423 -13.96 -8.82 -8.25
N MET A 424 -15.12 -9.37 -8.61
CA MET A 424 -16.25 -9.54 -7.68
C MET A 424 -15.96 -10.61 -6.63
N GLU A 425 -15.27 -11.69 -7.01
CA GLU A 425 -14.77 -12.72 -6.09
C GLU A 425 -13.79 -12.13 -5.08
N GLY A 426 -12.88 -11.25 -5.54
CA GLY A 426 -11.95 -10.50 -4.68
C GLY A 426 -12.64 -9.55 -3.69
N LEU A 427 -13.77 -8.94 -4.06
CA LEU A 427 -14.56 -8.09 -3.14
C LEU A 427 -15.23 -8.91 -2.03
N VAL A 428 -15.75 -10.09 -2.34
CA VAL A 428 -16.35 -11.00 -1.33
C VAL A 428 -15.28 -11.54 -0.39
N ASN A 429 -14.13 -11.97 -0.91
CA ASN A 429 -12.99 -12.40 -0.10
C ASN A 429 -12.45 -11.26 0.79
N TRP A 430 -12.48 -10.02 0.29
CA TRP A 430 -12.13 -8.82 1.06
C TRP A 430 -13.12 -8.55 2.20
N TRP A 431 -14.43 -8.70 1.97
CA TRP A 431 -15.45 -8.60 3.02
C TRP A 431 -15.29 -9.65 4.13
N ILE A 432 -14.98 -10.90 3.75
CA ILE A 432 -14.71 -11.98 4.71
C ILE A 432 -13.43 -11.69 5.53
N SER A 433 -12.41 -11.11 4.88
CA SER A 433 -11.16 -10.71 5.55
C SER A 433 -11.38 -9.59 6.57
N ILE A 434 -12.30 -8.67 6.31
CA ILE A 434 -12.72 -7.61 7.26
C ILE A 434 -13.43 -8.22 8.47
N LEU A 435 -14.31 -9.20 8.26
CA LEU A 435 -15.02 -9.87 9.35
C LEU A 435 -14.07 -10.67 10.25
N LEU A 436 -13.04 -11.30 9.68
CA LEU A 436 -11.97 -11.99 10.42
C LEU A 436 -11.10 -11.04 11.26
N TRP A 437 -10.95 -9.78 10.83
CA TRP A 437 -10.13 -8.79 11.51
C TRP A 437 -10.77 -8.28 12.83
N VAL A 438 -12.08 -8.40 12.98
CA VAL A 438 -12.83 -7.88 14.15
C VAL A 438 -12.92 -8.89 15.31
N GLN A 439 -12.25 -10.06 15.23
CA GLN A 439 -12.21 -11.08 16.30
C GLN A 439 -13.58 -11.57 16.83
N LEU A 440 -14.66 -11.36 16.07
CA LEU A 440 -15.97 -11.96 16.32
C LEU A 440 -15.93 -13.43 15.85
N TYR A 441 -15.21 -14.28 16.57
CA TYR A 441 -15.10 -15.71 16.24
C TYR A 441 -16.40 -16.46 16.56
N ASP A 442 -17.06 -16.09 17.68
CA ASP A 442 -18.16 -16.87 18.25
C ASP A 442 -19.55 -16.52 17.67
N ASP A 443 -19.76 -15.28 17.22
CA ASP A 443 -21.03 -14.86 16.57
C ASP A 443 -21.05 -15.17 15.06
N LEU A 444 -19.89 -15.47 14.46
CA LEU A 444 -19.78 -15.81 13.04
C LEU A 444 -20.41 -17.17 12.73
N GLU A 445 -20.40 -18.13 13.68
CA GLU A 445 -20.85 -19.50 13.45
C GLU A 445 -22.34 -19.61 13.08
N ARG A 446 -23.18 -18.65 13.48
CA ARG A 446 -24.60 -18.61 13.06
C ARG A 446 -24.80 -17.93 11.70
N MET A 447 -23.91 -17.03 11.29
CA MET A 447 -23.98 -16.31 10.02
C MET A 447 -23.23 -17.00 8.88
N THR A 448 -22.27 -17.88 9.13
CA THR A 448 -21.56 -18.65 8.09
C THR A 448 -22.52 -19.53 7.28
N GLY A 449 -23.55 -20.11 7.89
CA GLY A 449 -24.57 -20.87 7.17
C GLY A 449 -25.44 -20.00 6.23
N PHE A 450 -25.56 -18.69 6.48
CA PHE A 450 -26.26 -17.74 5.61
C PHE A 450 -25.32 -17.17 4.54
N LEU A 451 -24.08 -16.84 4.91
CA LEU A 451 -23.04 -16.35 4.01
C LEU A 451 -22.51 -17.42 3.06
N ASN A 452 -22.46 -18.70 3.45
CA ASN A 452 -22.15 -19.81 2.53
C ASN A 452 -23.31 -20.13 1.58
N ARG A 453 -24.56 -19.81 1.95
CA ARG A 453 -25.71 -19.84 1.02
C ARG A 453 -25.74 -18.62 0.09
N ALA A 454 -25.21 -17.49 0.54
CA ALA A 454 -25.08 -16.25 -0.24
C ALA A 454 -23.79 -16.20 -1.09
N ARG A 455 -22.76 -16.99 -0.74
CA ARG A 455 -21.73 -17.44 -1.66
C ARG A 455 -22.46 -18.28 -2.70
N ALA A 456 -22.82 -17.64 -3.81
CA ALA A 456 -23.05 -18.38 -5.03
C ALA A 456 -21.71 -19.00 -5.43
N PHE A 457 -21.32 -20.09 -4.78
CA PHE A 457 -20.33 -20.98 -5.34
C PHE A 457 -20.84 -21.31 -6.74
N PRO A 458 -20.00 -21.16 -7.79
CA PRO A 458 -20.33 -21.70 -9.10
C PRO A 458 -20.77 -23.13 -8.88
N ALA A 459 -21.96 -23.50 -9.37
CA ALA A 459 -22.47 -24.84 -9.23
C ALA A 459 -21.42 -25.83 -9.79
N ALA A 460 -21.37 -27.07 -9.28
CA ALA A 460 -20.30 -28.02 -9.62
C ALA A 460 -20.15 -28.29 -11.14
N ASP A 461 -21.19 -27.99 -11.92
CA ASP A 461 -21.20 -28.00 -13.38
C ASP A 461 -20.29 -26.93 -14.01
N GLN A 462 -20.05 -25.81 -13.32
CA GLN A 462 -19.24 -24.66 -13.74
C GLN A 462 -17.75 -24.76 -13.36
N LEU A 463 -17.34 -25.85 -12.69
CA LEU A 463 -15.94 -26.11 -12.39
C LEU A 463 -15.30 -26.96 -13.48
N THR A 464 -14.10 -26.57 -13.88
CA THR A 464 -13.22 -27.36 -14.75
C THR A 464 -11.92 -27.69 -14.04
N VAL A 465 -11.38 -28.88 -14.31
CA VAL A 465 -10.08 -29.28 -13.78
C VAL A 465 -9.01 -28.40 -14.41
N ARG A 466 -8.12 -27.84 -13.58
CA ARG A 466 -6.98 -27.07 -14.08
C ARG A 466 -6.08 -27.97 -14.94
N SER A 467 -5.55 -27.43 -16.04
CA SER A 467 -4.71 -28.19 -16.98
C SER A 467 -3.51 -28.83 -16.28
N GLY A 468 -3.27 -30.13 -16.50
CA GLY A 468 -2.13 -30.87 -15.95
C GLY A 468 -2.32 -31.38 -14.51
N VAL A 469 -3.43 -31.04 -13.84
CA VAL A 469 -3.70 -31.53 -12.46
C VAL A 469 -3.92 -33.03 -12.41
N LEU A 470 -4.59 -33.63 -13.40
CA LEU A 470 -4.85 -35.08 -13.42
C LEU A 470 -3.55 -35.90 -13.44
N GLU A 471 -2.61 -35.50 -14.30
CA GLU A 471 -1.29 -36.14 -14.41
C GLU A 471 -0.50 -35.98 -13.10
N MET A 472 -0.45 -34.74 -12.57
CA MET A 472 0.22 -34.45 -11.31
C MET A 472 -0.33 -35.27 -10.15
N LEU A 473 -1.66 -35.33 -9.99
CA LEU A 473 -2.27 -36.11 -8.90
C LEU A 473 -1.99 -37.60 -9.04
N SER A 474 -1.99 -38.13 -10.26
CA SER A 474 -1.63 -39.52 -10.52
C SER A 474 -0.19 -39.80 -10.10
N GLU A 475 0.76 -38.96 -10.52
CA GLU A 475 2.19 -39.10 -10.18
C GLU A 475 2.43 -39.00 -8.67
N LEU A 476 1.88 -37.97 -8.02
CA LEU A 476 2.07 -37.76 -6.58
C LEU A 476 1.43 -38.86 -5.74
N SER A 477 0.32 -39.46 -6.19
CA SER A 477 -0.37 -40.52 -5.45
C SER A 477 0.44 -41.82 -5.30
N HIS A 478 1.49 -42.01 -6.11
CA HIS A 478 2.38 -43.16 -5.98
C HIS A 478 3.33 -43.05 -4.79
N THR A 479 3.64 -41.83 -4.36
CA THR A 479 4.68 -41.54 -3.35
C THR A 479 4.09 -40.93 -2.08
N TYR A 480 3.03 -40.13 -2.21
CA TYR A 480 2.45 -39.34 -1.13
C TYR A 480 0.99 -39.72 -0.89
N GLN A 481 0.57 -39.68 0.38
CA GLN A 481 -0.86 -39.75 0.69
C GLN A 481 -1.53 -38.42 0.36
N LEU A 482 -2.61 -38.47 -0.42
CA LEU A 482 -3.33 -37.27 -0.85
C LEU A 482 -4.57 -37.06 0.01
N GLY A 483 -4.81 -35.81 0.41
CA GLY A 483 -6.02 -35.37 1.09
C GLY A 483 -6.67 -34.19 0.36
N LEU A 484 -7.97 -34.03 0.55
CA LEU A 484 -8.74 -32.89 0.04
C LEU A 484 -9.44 -32.19 1.21
N LEU A 485 -9.26 -30.88 1.33
CA LEU A 485 -9.90 -30.05 2.36
C LEU A 485 -10.65 -28.90 1.67
N THR A 486 -11.98 -28.89 1.74
CA THR A 486 -12.80 -27.92 1.02
C THR A 486 -13.99 -27.45 1.85
N ALA A 487 -14.39 -26.20 1.61
CA ALA A 487 -15.60 -25.62 2.18
C ALA A 487 -16.86 -25.94 1.36
N ARG A 488 -16.77 -26.83 0.36
CA ARG A 488 -17.91 -27.27 -0.45
C ARG A 488 -18.66 -28.46 0.17
N PRO A 489 -19.97 -28.58 -0.07
CA PRO A 489 -20.76 -29.76 0.27
C PRO A 489 -20.19 -31.04 -0.33
N ARG A 490 -20.32 -32.17 0.37
CA ARG A 490 -19.75 -33.44 -0.08
C ARG A 490 -20.28 -33.88 -1.45
N ALA A 491 -21.57 -33.67 -1.69
CA ALA A 491 -22.22 -33.99 -2.96
C ALA A 491 -21.61 -33.25 -4.16
N GLU A 492 -21.17 -31.99 -3.98
CA GLU A 492 -20.52 -31.22 -5.04
C GLU A 492 -19.10 -31.73 -5.33
N VAL A 493 -18.37 -32.09 -4.27
CA VAL A 493 -17.03 -32.67 -4.39
C VAL A 493 -17.08 -33.98 -5.16
N ASP A 494 -17.99 -34.89 -4.79
CA ASP A 494 -18.13 -36.18 -5.46
C ASP A 494 -18.57 -36.01 -6.93
N CYS A 495 -19.45 -35.03 -7.21
CA CYS A 495 -19.85 -34.67 -8.57
C CYS A 495 -18.66 -34.18 -9.41
N PHE A 496 -17.85 -33.29 -8.84
CA PHE A 496 -16.63 -32.80 -9.48
C PHE A 496 -15.63 -33.92 -9.77
N LEU A 497 -15.32 -34.77 -8.77
CA LEU A 497 -14.38 -35.88 -8.92
C LEU A 497 -14.83 -36.85 -10.02
N LYS A 498 -16.13 -37.18 -10.05
CA LYS A 498 -16.72 -38.02 -11.10
C LYS A 498 -16.61 -37.39 -12.49
N LYS A 499 -16.88 -36.08 -12.61
CA LYS A 499 -16.76 -35.32 -13.87
C LYS A 499 -15.30 -35.24 -14.34
N ALA A 500 -14.37 -35.11 -13.41
CA ALA A 500 -12.92 -35.05 -13.65
C ALA A 500 -12.30 -36.41 -14.01
N GLY A 501 -13.03 -37.52 -13.83
CA GLY A 501 -12.50 -38.87 -13.99
C GLY A 501 -11.56 -39.31 -12.86
N LEU A 502 -11.61 -38.64 -11.70
CA LEU A 502 -10.78 -38.96 -10.53
C LEU A 502 -11.53 -39.91 -9.60
N PRO A 503 -10.97 -41.08 -9.26
CA PRO A 503 -11.60 -41.98 -8.30
C PRO A 503 -11.53 -41.36 -6.90
N VAL A 504 -12.63 -41.43 -6.14
CA VAL A 504 -12.70 -40.91 -4.77
C VAL A 504 -11.63 -41.54 -3.87
N THR A 505 -11.24 -42.79 -4.15
CA THR A 505 -10.20 -43.54 -3.44
C THR A 505 -8.79 -42.98 -3.64
N LEU A 506 -8.59 -42.03 -4.57
CA LEU A 506 -7.31 -41.35 -4.75
C LEU A 506 -6.92 -40.53 -3.52
N PHE A 507 -7.92 -40.01 -2.79
CA PHE A 507 -7.72 -39.22 -1.59
C PHE A 507 -7.97 -40.08 -0.36
N GLY A 508 -6.95 -40.24 0.49
CA GLY A 508 -7.05 -40.95 1.77
C GLY A 508 -7.98 -40.24 2.76
N VAL A 509 -8.15 -38.93 2.60
CA VAL A 509 -9.15 -38.14 3.33
C VAL A 509 -9.77 -37.07 2.43
N ILE A 510 -11.08 -36.88 2.54
CA ILE A 510 -11.80 -35.77 1.91
C ILE A 510 -12.66 -35.13 3.01
N ALA A 511 -12.23 -33.97 3.50
CA ALA A 511 -12.97 -33.17 4.47
C ALA A 511 -13.76 -32.09 3.72
N ALA A 512 -15.04 -32.37 3.48
CA ALA A 512 -16.01 -31.48 2.86
C ALA A 512 -16.92 -30.85 3.93
N GLN A 513 -17.59 -29.73 3.63
CA GLN A 513 -18.35 -28.91 4.60
C GLN A 513 -19.37 -29.69 5.47
N ASP A 514 -19.97 -30.75 4.91
CA ASP A 514 -21.02 -31.52 5.58
C ASP A 514 -20.50 -32.85 6.17
N ASP A 515 -19.18 -33.09 6.13
CA ASP A 515 -18.58 -34.30 6.69
C ASP A 515 -18.54 -34.17 8.22
N PRO A 516 -18.91 -35.21 9.01
CA PRO A 516 -18.72 -35.21 10.46
C PRO A 516 -17.26 -35.01 10.89
N ARG A 517 -16.29 -35.18 9.99
CA ARG A 517 -14.87 -34.88 10.20
C ARG A 517 -14.48 -33.43 9.88
N SER A 518 -15.39 -32.68 9.27
CA SER A 518 -15.27 -31.24 9.08
C SER A 518 -16.00 -30.55 10.23
N SER A 519 -15.28 -29.69 10.93
CA SER A 519 -15.87 -28.78 11.91
C SER A 519 -16.10 -27.42 11.24
N THR A 520 -16.97 -26.58 11.82
CA THR A 520 -17.08 -25.15 11.45
C THR A 520 -15.74 -24.43 11.55
N SER A 521 -14.78 -24.98 12.31
CA SER A 521 -13.40 -24.52 12.40
C SER A 521 -12.47 -25.17 11.36
N PRO A 522 -11.76 -24.38 10.52
CA PRO A 522 -10.76 -24.86 9.56
C PRO A 522 -9.56 -25.54 10.21
N SER A 523 -9.17 -25.08 11.40
CA SER A 523 -8.06 -25.65 12.18
C SER A 523 -8.37 -27.06 12.64
N GLU A 524 -9.61 -27.30 13.07
CA GLU A 524 -10.07 -28.63 13.48
C GLU A 524 -10.21 -29.56 12.27
N SER A 525 -10.78 -29.06 11.17
CA SER A 525 -10.89 -29.82 9.93
C SER A 525 -9.52 -30.25 9.39
N PHE A 526 -8.51 -29.37 9.48
CA PHE A 526 -7.12 -29.71 9.15
C PHE A 526 -6.55 -30.77 10.09
N ALA A 527 -6.65 -30.57 11.41
CA ALA A 527 -6.12 -31.50 12.40
C ALA A 527 -6.74 -32.91 12.29
N GLN A 528 -8.05 -32.99 12.02
CA GLN A 528 -8.74 -34.27 11.80
C GLN A 528 -8.29 -34.94 10.50
N SER A 529 -8.03 -34.16 9.45
CA SER A 529 -7.50 -34.67 8.18
C SER A 529 -6.10 -35.25 8.33
N VAL A 530 -5.21 -34.54 9.05
CA VAL A 530 -3.86 -35.02 9.40
C VAL A 530 -3.93 -36.34 10.18
N LYS A 531 -4.83 -36.41 11.18
CA LYS A 531 -5.04 -37.62 11.98
C LYS A 531 -5.56 -38.79 11.14
N ALA A 532 -6.46 -38.54 10.19
CA ALA A 532 -7.01 -39.57 9.31
C ALA A 532 -5.97 -40.15 8.33
N LEU A 533 -5.00 -39.32 7.92
CA LEU A 533 -3.86 -39.74 7.10
C LEU A 533 -2.75 -40.45 7.91
N GLY A 534 -2.82 -40.42 9.25
CA GLY A 534 -1.87 -41.11 10.12
C GLY A 534 -0.45 -40.51 10.10
N VAL A 535 -0.32 -39.21 9.80
CA VAL A 535 0.96 -38.48 9.71
C VAL A 535 1.03 -37.38 10.76
N THR A 536 2.22 -36.83 11.01
CA THR A 536 2.37 -35.63 11.85
C THR A 536 2.19 -34.36 11.03
N ALA A 537 1.70 -33.27 11.63
CA ALA A 537 1.43 -32.03 10.91
C ALA A 537 2.67 -31.46 10.20
N SER A 538 3.86 -31.57 10.80
CA SER A 538 5.15 -31.17 10.23
C SER A 538 5.58 -31.95 8.98
N GLU A 539 4.93 -33.08 8.70
CA GLU A 539 5.16 -33.91 7.51
C GLU A 539 4.11 -33.68 6.42
N VAL A 540 3.20 -32.72 6.63
CA VAL A 540 2.12 -32.41 5.70
C VAL A 540 2.41 -31.13 4.95
N LEU A 541 2.23 -31.18 3.63
CA LEU A 541 2.18 -30.00 2.78
C LEU A 541 0.71 -29.59 2.57
N MET A 542 0.32 -28.44 3.11
CA MET A 542 -0.98 -27.83 2.83
C MET A 542 -0.87 -26.92 1.61
N VAL A 543 -1.63 -27.23 0.55
CA VAL A 543 -1.64 -26.49 -0.72
C VAL A 543 -2.93 -25.69 -0.82
N GLY A 544 -2.82 -24.36 -0.92
CA GLY A 544 -3.98 -23.45 -0.89
C GLY A 544 -3.78 -22.19 -1.72
N ASP A 545 -4.88 -21.59 -2.14
CA ASP A 545 -4.92 -20.32 -2.88
C ASP A 545 -5.20 -19.09 -1.99
N SER A 546 -5.37 -19.34 -0.68
CA SER A 546 -5.88 -18.34 0.26
C SER A 546 -5.31 -18.52 1.66
N GLU A 547 -4.90 -17.40 2.26
CA GLU A 547 -4.32 -17.36 3.62
C GLU A 547 -5.26 -17.94 4.68
N TRP A 548 -6.58 -17.88 4.45
CA TRP A 548 -7.58 -18.41 5.40
C TRP A 548 -7.49 -19.93 5.58
N LYS A 549 -7.10 -20.68 4.54
CA LYS A 549 -6.89 -22.15 4.60
C LYS A 549 -5.48 -22.50 5.03
N LEU A 550 -4.52 -21.65 4.67
CA LEU A 550 -3.11 -21.86 4.94
C LEU A 550 -2.71 -21.55 6.39
N ARG A 551 -3.28 -20.51 7.01
CA ARG A 551 -2.96 -20.13 8.41
C ARG A 551 -3.23 -21.23 9.44
N PRO A 552 -4.40 -21.90 9.43
CA PRO A 552 -4.69 -22.98 10.36
C PRO A 552 -3.66 -24.12 10.33
N ALA A 553 -3.16 -24.45 9.13
CA ALA A 553 -2.14 -25.46 8.93
C ALA A 553 -0.80 -25.03 9.55
N GLN A 554 -0.40 -23.77 9.39
CA GLN A 554 0.81 -23.22 10.02
C GLN A 554 0.74 -23.26 11.54
N ALA A 555 -0.40 -22.90 12.13
CA ALA A 555 -0.60 -22.95 13.58
C ALA A 555 -0.45 -24.38 14.15
N SER A 556 -0.64 -25.38 13.30
CA SER A 556 -0.44 -26.80 13.62
C SER A 556 0.97 -27.31 13.30
N GLY A 557 1.84 -26.48 12.75
CA GLY A 557 3.23 -26.81 12.38
C GLY A 557 3.41 -27.43 11.00
N ALA A 558 2.43 -27.33 10.10
CA ALA A 558 2.52 -27.88 8.74
C ALA A 558 3.20 -26.94 7.74
N VAL A 559 3.77 -27.52 6.69
CA VAL A 559 4.42 -26.81 5.60
C VAL A 559 3.37 -26.24 4.66
N ARG A 560 3.56 -25.00 4.21
CA ARG A 560 2.59 -24.28 3.39
C ARG A 560 3.06 -24.08 1.97
N CYS A 561 2.21 -24.47 1.02
CA CYS A 561 2.37 -24.12 -0.38
C CYS A 561 1.23 -23.19 -0.82
N ALA A 562 1.57 -21.95 -1.18
CA ALA A 562 0.64 -20.99 -1.76
C ALA A 562 0.64 -21.09 -3.29
N VAL A 563 -0.54 -21.29 -3.88
CA VAL A 563 -0.75 -21.24 -5.33
C VAL A 563 -1.22 -19.84 -5.71
N LEU A 564 -0.44 -19.14 -6.53
CA LEU A 564 -0.81 -17.80 -6.99
C LEU A 564 -1.96 -17.87 -7.99
N SER A 565 -3.05 -17.19 -7.67
CA SER A 565 -4.10 -16.84 -8.61
C SER A 565 -3.74 -15.53 -9.35
N PRO A 566 -4.38 -15.23 -10.50
CA PRO A 566 -4.21 -13.95 -11.20
C PRO A 566 -4.53 -12.69 -10.36
N GLN A 567 -5.14 -12.87 -9.19
CA GLN A 567 -5.58 -11.80 -8.29
C GLN A 567 -4.71 -11.66 -7.04
N THR A 568 -3.84 -12.64 -6.77
CA THR A 568 -3.00 -12.69 -5.57
C THR A 568 -1.54 -12.44 -5.94
N VAL A 569 -0.82 -11.73 -5.09
CA VAL A 569 0.62 -11.47 -5.23
C VAL A 569 1.36 -12.26 -4.16
N GLU A 570 2.63 -12.61 -4.36
CA GLU A 570 3.45 -13.30 -3.35
C GLU A 570 3.40 -12.64 -1.95
N SER A 571 3.26 -11.31 -1.90
CA SER A 571 3.12 -10.56 -0.65
C SER A 571 1.86 -10.89 0.16
N ASP A 572 0.84 -11.46 -0.49
CA ASP A 572 -0.40 -11.90 0.16
C ASP A 572 -0.17 -13.17 1.00
N PHE A 573 0.90 -13.93 0.72
CA PHE A 573 1.28 -15.18 1.39
C PHE A 573 2.62 -15.08 2.13
N ALA A 574 2.84 -13.97 2.82
CA ALA A 574 4.13 -13.59 3.44
C ALA A 574 4.71 -14.56 4.50
N GLY A 575 4.13 -15.73 4.74
CA GLY A 575 4.79 -16.80 5.49
C GLY A 575 4.64 -18.20 4.88
N ALA A 576 4.14 -18.32 3.65
CA ALA A 576 4.11 -19.62 2.98
C ALA A 576 5.55 -20.10 2.76
N ASP A 577 5.81 -21.36 3.08
CA ASP A 577 7.13 -21.98 2.95
C ASP A 577 7.53 -22.19 1.48
N LEU A 578 6.52 -22.34 0.62
CA LEU A 578 6.65 -22.43 -0.82
C LEU A 578 5.55 -21.59 -1.49
N THR A 579 5.90 -20.84 -2.53
CA THR A 579 4.93 -20.15 -3.39
C THR A 579 5.16 -20.55 -4.83
N ILE A 580 4.10 -20.98 -5.52
CA ILE A 580 4.15 -21.46 -6.91
C ILE A 580 3.11 -20.74 -7.76
N SER A 581 3.42 -20.56 -9.04
CA SER A 581 2.49 -19.89 -9.97
C SER A 581 1.43 -20.84 -10.50
N ASN A 582 1.76 -22.13 -10.58
CA ASN A 582 0.85 -23.18 -10.97
C ASN A 582 1.01 -24.39 -10.06
N VAL A 583 -0.09 -24.98 -9.60
CA VAL A 583 -0.09 -26.19 -8.76
C VAL A 583 0.72 -27.33 -9.37
N THR A 584 0.77 -27.44 -10.69
CA THR A 584 1.54 -28.48 -11.41
C THR A 584 3.05 -28.38 -11.22
N GLU A 585 3.57 -27.23 -10.76
CA GLU A 585 4.98 -27.04 -10.41
C GLU A 585 5.39 -27.87 -9.20
N LEU A 586 4.43 -28.36 -8.39
CA LEU A 586 4.72 -29.24 -7.25
C LEU A 586 5.54 -30.47 -7.65
N ARG A 587 5.41 -30.95 -8.89
CA ARG A 587 6.21 -32.07 -9.45
C ARG A 587 7.72 -31.81 -9.47
N GLU A 588 8.12 -30.53 -9.44
CA GLU A 588 9.54 -30.16 -9.42
C GLU A 588 10.11 -30.10 -8.00
N TRP A 589 9.23 -30.14 -6.98
CA TRP A 589 9.55 -30.01 -5.56
C TRP A 589 9.37 -31.32 -4.77
N LEU A 590 8.51 -32.20 -5.27
CA LEU A 590 8.12 -33.48 -4.68
C LEU A 590 8.40 -34.58 -5.69
#